data_AF-A0A535UYJ7-F1
#
_entry.id   AF-A0A535UYJ7-F1
#
_cell.length_a   1.000
_cell.length_b   1.000
_cell.length_c   1.000
_cell.angle_alpha   90.00
_cell.angle_beta   90.00
_cell.angle_gamma   90.00
#
_symmetry.space_group_name_H-M   'P 1'
#
loop_
_entity.id
_entity.type
_entity.pdbx_description
1 polymer ?
#
loop_
_entity_poly.entity_id
_entity_poly.type
_entity_poly.pdbx_seq_one_letter_code
_entity_poly.pdbx_strand_id
1 'polypeptide(L)'
;MYIPQTGRAATRQTDLFSWEMLPPVSIPGNFAEMEVPQVVPLNGWYYLLFCAARHATARLAPSQGRGWWGTHFLVADKLTGPYRPLSDEPLVADASGIYYAGKLVPGSPGALFFMAWRQWGKAGNFCGGLSNPAEVHVLPDGRLQVHTQQLWTTETR
;
A
#
# COMPACT_ATOMS: atom_id res chain seq x y z
N MET A 1 2.10 6.19 32.23
CA MET A 1 2.94 5.55 31.20
C MET A 1 2.18 5.64 29.89
N TYR A 2 2.53 6.60 29.04
CA TYR A 2 1.84 6.84 27.77
C TYR A 2 2.37 5.84 26.74
N ILE A 3 1.54 4.89 26.33
CA ILE A 3 1.83 4.05 25.17
C ILE A 3 1.49 4.91 23.94
N PRO A 4 2.45 5.27 23.08
CA PRO A 4 2.14 6.04 21.89
C PRO A 4 1.19 5.23 21.01
N GLN A 5 0.06 5.83 20.66
CA GLN A 5 -0.87 5.31 19.67
C GLN A 5 -0.11 5.09 18.35
N THR A 6 -0.41 3.99 17.67
CA THR A 6 0.34 3.44 16.51
C THR A 6 0.37 4.41 15.32
N GLY A 7 1.41 5.25 15.25
CA GLY A 7 1.82 5.94 14.04
C GLY A 7 3.10 5.32 13.47
N ARG A 8 3.35 5.43 12.16
CA ARG A 8 4.58 4.89 11.55
C ARG A 8 5.81 5.70 11.92
N ALA A 9 6.79 5.06 12.54
CA ALA A 9 8.10 5.65 12.81
C ALA A 9 8.85 5.94 11.50
N ALA A 10 9.49 7.10 11.43
CA ALA A 10 10.50 7.40 10.43
C ALA A 10 11.88 7.45 11.09
N THR A 11 12.91 7.23 10.30
CA THR A 11 14.29 7.42 10.73
C THR A 11 15.06 8.24 9.72
N ARG A 12 16.10 8.93 10.19
CA ARG A 12 17.07 9.62 9.33
C ARG A 12 18.46 9.06 9.59
N GLN A 13 19.25 8.95 8.52
CA GLN A 13 20.62 8.44 8.59
C GLN A 13 21.59 9.39 7.87
N THR A 14 22.88 9.23 8.14
CA THR A 14 23.98 9.80 7.36
C THR A 14 24.96 8.75 6.85
N ASP A 15 25.07 7.59 7.51
CA ASP A 15 26.16 6.62 7.31
C ASP A 15 25.72 5.14 7.30
N LEU A 16 24.42 4.83 7.16
CA LEU A 16 23.81 3.49 7.24
C LEU A 16 23.92 2.77 8.61
N PHE A 17 24.77 3.23 9.53
CA PHE A 17 24.97 2.63 10.84
C PHE A 17 24.24 3.41 11.95
N SER A 18 24.15 4.73 11.80
CA SER A 18 23.56 5.66 12.77
C SER A 18 22.17 6.08 12.32
N TRP A 19 21.19 5.90 13.21
CA TRP A 19 19.78 6.18 12.93
C TRP A 19 19.16 7.05 14.02
N GLU A 20 18.62 8.19 13.62
CA GLU A 20 17.81 9.04 14.48
C GLU A 20 16.32 8.68 14.29
N MET A 21 15.62 8.42 15.40
CA MET A 21 14.17 8.20 15.39
C MET A 21 13.43 9.53 15.24
N LEU A 22 12.61 9.65 14.21
CA LEU A 22 11.75 10.81 13.96
C LEU A 22 10.33 10.57 14.49
N PRO A 23 9.54 11.65 14.68
CA PRO A 23 8.12 11.54 14.98
C PRO A 23 7.36 10.72 13.94
N PRO A 24 6.18 10.17 14.31
CA PRO A 24 5.37 9.44 13.36
C PRO A 24 4.96 10.27 12.14
N VAL A 25 4.98 9.66 10.96
CA VAL A 25 4.69 10.36 9.70
C VAL A 25 3.21 10.41 9.35
N SER A 26 2.35 9.69 10.06
CA SER A 26 0.90 9.62 9.81
C SER A 26 0.12 9.71 11.11
N ILE A 27 -1.15 10.11 11.02
CA ILE A 27 -2.06 10.16 12.17
C ILE A 27 -2.34 8.73 12.66
N PRO A 28 -2.07 8.42 13.94
CA PRO A 28 -2.37 7.10 14.52
C PRO A 28 -3.87 6.74 14.49
N GLY A 29 -4.16 5.44 14.59
CA GLY A 29 -5.52 4.94 14.85
C GLY A 29 -6.39 4.66 13.62
N ASN A 30 -5.98 5.10 12.43
CA ASN A 30 -6.65 4.70 11.18
C ASN A 30 -6.37 3.25 10.83
N PHE A 31 -5.12 2.83 11.06
CA PHE A 31 -4.64 1.48 10.80
C PHE A 31 -4.00 0.87 12.07
N ALA A 32 -4.36 -0.37 12.44
CA ALA A 32 -3.74 -1.07 13.57
C ALA A 32 -2.35 -1.64 13.20
N GLU A 33 -2.17 -1.97 11.93
CA GLU A 33 -0.90 -2.40 11.35
C GLU A 33 -0.70 -1.77 9.98
N MET A 34 0.56 -1.55 9.62
CA MET A 34 0.94 -1.08 8.30
C MET A 34 2.21 -1.82 7.92
N GLU A 35 2.08 -2.86 7.11
CA GLU A 35 3.16 -3.75 6.73
C GLU A 35 3.80 -3.31 5.40
N VAL A 36 5.03 -3.77 5.17
CA VAL A 36 5.77 -3.62 3.90
C VAL A 36 5.76 -2.18 3.32
N PRO A 37 6.19 -1.15 4.09
CA PRO A 37 6.18 0.24 3.63
C PRO A 37 6.88 0.44 2.27
N GLN A 38 6.36 1.34 1.46
CA GLN A 38 7.10 1.94 0.35
C GLN A 38 6.71 3.41 0.24
N VAL A 39 7.69 4.33 0.21
CA VAL A 39 7.43 5.72 -0.17
C VAL A 39 7.83 5.92 -1.62
N VAL A 40 6.92 6.49 -2.41
CA VAL A 40 7.12 6.76 -3.84
C VAL A 40 6.88 8.24 -4.13
N PRO A 41 7.90 9.01 -4.56
CA PRO A 41 7.69 10.36 -5.06
C PRO A 41 7.08 10.30 -6.48
N LEU A 42 5.94 10.95 -6.67
CA LEU A 42 5.20 10.93 -7.94
C LEU A 42 4.36 12.21 -8.08
N ASN A 43 4.44 12.87 -9.23
CA ASN A 43 3.68 14.08 -9.56
C ASN A 43 3.72 15.17 -8.46
N GLY A 44 4.88 15.36 -7.82
CA GLY A 44 5.08 16.36 -6.76
C GLY A 44 4.59 15.95 -5.37
N TRP A 45 4.01 14.76 -5.21
CA TRP A 45 3.58 14.21 -3.91
C TRP A 45 4.42 13.00 -3.51
N TYR A 46 4.33 12.64 -2.23
CA TYR A 46 4.86 11.40 -1.69
C TYR A 46 3.72 10.44 -1.39
N TYR A 47 3.77 9.24 -1.96
CA TYR A 47 2.81 8.16 -1.74
C TYR A 47 3.41 7.13 -0.79
N LEU A 48 2.81 6.94 0.38
CA LEU A 48 3.17 5.88 1.32
C LEU A 48 2.28 4.68 1.11
N LEU A 49 2.78 3.67 0.40
CA LEU A 49 2.13 2.37 0.24
C LEU A 49 2.42 1.47 1.45
N PHE A 50 1.45 0.59 1.72
CA PHE A 50 1.53 -0.44 2.73
C PHE A 50 0.43 -1.47 2.54
N CYS A 51 0.59 -2.65 3.11
CA CYS A 51 -0.49 -3.62 3.23
C CYS A 51 -1.01 -3.71 4.67
N ALA A 52 -2.29 -4.05 4.81
CA ALA A 52 -2.96 -4.24 6.08
C ALA A 52 -4.03 -5.33 5.95
N ALA A 53 -4.29 -6.05 7.04
CA ALA A 53 -5.33 -7.06 7.11
C ALA A 53 -6.63 -6.53 7.74
N ARG A 54 -7.68 -7.37 7.70
CA ARG A 54 -9.04 -7.09 8.17
C ARG A 54 -9.17 -6.45 9.56
N HIS A 55 -8.27 -6.80 10.48
CA HIS A 55 -8.35 -6.36 11.88
C HIS A 55 -7.72 -5.00 12.11
N ALA A 56 -7.07 -4.48 11.08
CA ALA A 56 -6.24 -3.33 11.18
C ALA A 56 -6.89 -2.06 10.66
N THR A 57 -8.18 -1.98 10.38
CA THR A 57 -8.78 -0.74 9.85
C THR A 57 -9.99 -0.28 10.68
N ALA A 58 -9.74 0.50 11.74
CA ALA A 58 -10.83 1.08 12.52
C ALA A 58 -11.73 1.98 11.65
N ARG A 59 -11.14 2.58 10.62
CA ARG A 59 -11.79 3.46 9.62
C ARG A 59 -12.74 2.74 8.66
N LEU A 60 -12.45 1.48 8.29
CA LEU A 60 -13.24 0.73 7.28
C LEU A 60 -14.18 -0.31 7.89
N ALA A 61 -14.03 -0.59 9.19
CA ALA A 61 -14.85 -1.55 9.93
C ALA A 61 -16.38 -1.33 9.82
N PRO A 62 -16.93 -0.10 9.78
CA PRO A 62 -18.39 0.09 9.77
C PRO A 62 -19.08 -0.03 8.40
N SER A 63 -18.39 0.23 7.29
CA SER A 63 -19.06 0.50 6.00
C SER A 63 -19.10 -0.67 5.01
N GLN A 64 -18.27 -1.71 5.15
CA GLN A 64 -18.05 -2.68 4.06
C GLN A 64 -18.42 -4.14 4.35
N GLY A 65 -18.87 -4.50 5.57
CA GLY A 65 -19.49 -5.80 5.89
C GLY A 65 -18.66 -7.09 5.66
N ARG A 66 -17.50 -7.02 4.98
CA ARG A 66 -16.54 -8.10 4.71
C ARG A 66 -15.14 -7.52 4.80
N GLY A 67 -14.25 -8.13 5.59
CA GLY A 67 -12.91 -7.62 5.82
C GLY A 67 -12.06 -7.69 4.55
N TRP A 68 -11.31 -6.64 4.24
CA TRP A 68 -10.45 -6.57 3.05
C TRP A 68 -8.99 -6.71 3.46
N TRP A 69 -8.22 -7.42 2.63
CA TRP A 69 -6.80 -7.63 2.76
C TRP A 69 -6.15 -7.10 1.49
N GLY A 70 -5.12 -6.27 1.63
CA GLY A 70 -4.43 -5.80 0.45
C GLY A 70 -3.60 -4.56 0.70
N THR A 71 -3.36 -3.83 -0.39
CA THR A 71 -2.49 -2.67 -0.43
C THR A 71 -3.31 -1.39 -0.39
N HIS A 72 -2.88 -0.46 0.45
CA HIS A 72 -3.42 0.87 0.64
C HIS A 72 -2.32 1.91 0.38
N PHE A 73 -2.71 3.18 0.26
CA PHE A 73 -1.76 4.26 0.25
C PHE A 73 -2.28 5.50 1.00
N LEU A 74 -1.34 6.30 1.48
CA LEU A 74 -1.55 7.67 1.97
C LEU A 74 -0.69 8.62 1.14
N VAL A 75 -1.01 9.91 1.16
CA VAL A 75 -0.24 10.95 0.46
C VAL A 75 0.23 12.06 1.40
N ALA A 76 1.34 12.70 1.05
CA ALA A 76 1.86 13.88 1.71
C ALA A 76 2.59 14.81 0.72
N ASP A 77 2.64 16.10 1.05
CA ASP A 77 3.43 17.08 0.31
C ASP A 77 4.94 16.99 0.63
N LYS A 78 5.29 16.32 1.72
CA LYS A 78 6.68 16.14 2.20
C LYS A 78 6.94 14.69 2.52
N LEU A 79 8.19 14.26 2.32
CA LEU A 79 8.65 12.91 2.64
C LEU A 79 8.33 12.51 4.09
N THR A 80 8.44 13.45 5.03
CA THR A 80 8.20 13.25 6.46
C THR A 80 6.74 13.44 6.89
N GLY A 81 5.82 13.58 5.93
CA GLY A 81 4.40 13.74 6.21
C GLY A 81 3.99 15.18 6.58
N PRO A 82 2.80 15.34 7.20
CA PRO A 82 1.90 14.27 7.61
C PRO A 82 1.24 13.57 6.42
N TYR A 83 1.26 12.23 6.42
CA TYR A 83 0.56 11.41 5.44
C TYR A 83 -0.92 11.29 5.81
N ARG A 84 -1.77 11.50 4.81
CA ARG A 84 -3.23 11.48 4.93
C ARG A 84 -3.87 10.68 3.79
N PRO A 85 -5.04 10.09 4.00
CA PRO A 85 -5.75 9.42 2.92
C PRO A 85 -6.36 10.43 1.94
N LEU A 86 -6.53 10.01 0.69
CA LEU A 86 -7.38 10.70 -0.29
C LEU A 86 -8.79 10.11 -0.35
N SER A 87 -8.94 8.82 -0.01
CA SER A 87 -10.21 8.10 0.04
C SER A 87 -10.20 7.04 1.14
N ASP A 88 -11.35 6.41 1.36
CA ASP A 88 -11.46 5.19 2.18
C ASP A 88 -11.07 3.93 1.38
N GLU A 89 -11.12 4.00 0.05
CA GLU A 89 -10.81 2.86 -0.82
C GLU A 89 -9.34 2.42 -0.75
N PRO A 90 -9.06 1.10 -0.75
CA PRO A 90 -7.72 0.54 -0.95
C PRO A 90 -7.23 0.77 -2.38
N LEU A 91 -5.94 0.51 -2.62
CA LEU A 91 -5.40 0.46 -3.98
C LEU A 91 -5.78 -0.84 -4.68
N VAL A 92 -5.47 -1.97 -4.05
CA VAL A 92 -5.82 -3.33 -4.49
C VAL A 92 -6.04 -4.15 -3.23
N ALA A 93 -7.27 -4.56 -2.99
CA ALA A 93 -7.62 -5.44 -1.87
C ALA A 93 -8.85 -6.27 -2.20
N ASP A 94 -8.97 -7.41 -1.55
CA ASP A 94 -10.15 -8.27 -1.62
C ASP A 94 -10.33 -9.05 -0.31
N ALA A 95 -11.46 -9.75 -0.15
CA ALA A 95 -11.78 -10.45 1.08
C ALA A 95 -10.91 -11.70 1.33
N SER A 96 -10.34 -12.28 0.28
CA SER A 96 -9.50 -13.47 0.31
C SER A 96 -8.01 -13.13 0.37
N GLY A 97 -7.63 -11.87 0.14
CA GLY A 97 -6.24 -11.42 0.12
C GLY A 97 -5.44 -12.06 -1.01
N ILE A 98 -6.02 -12.18 -2.21
CA ILE A 98 -5.36 -12.79 -3.37
C ILE A 98 -4.02 -12.11 -3.64
N TYR A 99 -4.00 -10.78 -3.55
CA TYR A 99 -2.81 -9.96 -3.71
C TYR A 99 -2.49 -9.21 -2.41
N TYR A 100 -1.24 -9.31 -1.97
CA TYR A 100 -0.75 -8.66 -0.75
C TYR A 100 0.67 -8.12 -0.94
N ALA A 101 1.13 -7.28 -0.01
CA ALA A 101 2.46 -6.68 -0.06
C ALA A 101 2.80 -5.99 -1.40
N GLY A 102 1.84 -5.24 -1.94
CA GLY A 102 1.98 -4.56 -3.22
C GLY A 102 3.03 -3.44 -3.23
N LYS A 103 3.72 -3.30 -4.36
CA LYS A 103 4.74 -2.28 -4.62
C LYS A 103 4.49 -1.61 -5.97
N LEU A 104 4.79 -0.31 -6.03
CA LEU A 104 4.94 0.38 -7.30
C LEU A 104 6.37 0.19 -7.80
N VAL A 105 6.51 -0.11 -9.08
CA VAL A 105 7.79 -0.30 -9.75
C VAL A 105 7.83 0.57 -11.01
N PRO A 106 8.90 1.35 -11.23
CA PRO A 106 9.04 2.13 -12.45
C PRO A 106 9.28 1.20 -13.65
N GLY A 107 8.70 1.57 -14.81
CA GLY A 107 8.90 0.89 -16.08
C GLY A 107 9.82 1.65 -17.03
N SER A 108 9.51 1.57 -18.34
CA SER A 108 10.05 2.49 -19.35
C SER A 108 9.73 3.95 -18.98
N PRO A 109 10.41 4.95 -19.58
CA PRO A 109 10.21 6.36 -19.20
C PRO A 109 8.73 6.77 -19.20
N GLY A 110 8.23 7.17 -18.03
CA GLY A 110 6.83 7.58 -17.82
C GLY A 110 5.86 6.44 -17.46
N ALA A 111 6.27 5.18 -17.55
CA ALA A 111 5.46 4.03 -17.16
C ALA A 111 5.63 3.70 -15.67
N LEU A 112 4.52 3.38 -15.02
CA LEU A 112 4.47 2.95 -13.63
C LEU A 112 3.62 1.69 -13.54
N PHE A 113 4.15 0.68 -12.85
CA PHE A 113 3.48 -0.60 -12.68
C PHE A 113 3.29 -0.92 -11.20
N PHE A 114 2.29 -1.73 -10.91
CA PHE A 114 2.03 -2.33 -9.63
C PHE A 114 2.30 -3.83 -9.73
N MET A 115 3.01 -4.35 -8.73
CA MET A 115 3.25 -5.78 -8.56
C MET A 115 2.97 -6.17 -7.11
N ALA A 116 2.48 -7.38 -6.89
CA ALA A 116 2.13 -7.86 -5.56
C ALA A 116 2.45 -9.34 -5.39
N TRP A 117 2.60 -9.77 -4.14
CA TRP A 117 2.65 -11.18 -3.79
C TRP A 117 1.27 -11.80 -4.05
N ARG A 118 1.21 -12.77 -4.96
CA ARG A 118 0.02 -13.55 -5.30
C ARG A 118 -0.06 -14.75 -4.37
N GLN A 119 -0.84 -14.60 -3.30
CA GLN A 119 -1.03 -15.63 -2.29
C GLN A 119 -1.88 -16.78 -2.83
N TRP A 120 -2.96 -16.47 -3.54
CA TRP A 120 -3.99 -17.44 -3.92
C TRP A 120 -4.26 -17.44 -5.42
N GLY A 121 -4.62 -18.60 -5.96
CA GLY A 121 -5.13 -18.77 -7.33
C GLY A 121 -6.63 -18.51 -7.40
N LYS A 122 -7.18 -18.43 -8.62
CA LYS A 122 -8.64 -18.24 -8.82
C LYS A 122 -9.48 -19.37 -8.23
N ALA A 123 -8.92 -20.57 -8.12
CA ALA A 123 -9.57 -21.73 -7.49
C ALA A 123 -9.37 -21.79 -5.96
N GLY A 124 -8.73 -20.78 -5.36
CA GLY A 124 -8.46 -20.73 -3.91
C GLY A 124 -7.26 -21.55 -3.45
N ASN A 125 -6.52 -22.19 -4.35
CA ASN A 125 -5.28 -22.88 -4.03
C ASN A 125 -4.15 -21.87 -3.72
N PHE A 126 -3.26 -22.21 -2.78
CA PHE A 126 -2.07 -21.41 -2.53
C PHE A 126 -1.19 -21.36 -3.80
N CYS A 127 -0.75 -20.16 -4.16
CA CYS A 127 0.18 -19.90 -5.26
C CYS A 127 1.59 -19.59 -4.76
N GLY A 128 1.71 -18.68 -3.78
CA GLY A 128 3.02 -18.20 -3.31
C GLY A 128 3.86 -17.49 -4.40
N GLY A 129 3.23 -16.91 -5.41
CA GLY A 129 3.89 -16.36 -6.60
C GLY A 129 3.95 -14.84 -6.63
N LEU A 130 4.48 -14.28 -7.72
CA LEU A 130 4.43 -12.85 -8.02
C LEU A 130 3.31 -12.58 -9.04
N SER A 131 2.59 -11.46 -8.90
CA SER A 131 1.67 -11.02 -9.94
C SER A 131 2.41 -10.62 -11.21
N ASN A 132 1.70 -10.60 -12.33
CA ASN A 132 2.16 -9.82 -13.48
C ASN A 132 2.21 -8.33 -13.11
N PRO A 133 3.06 -7.53 -13.78
CA PRO A 133 3.00 -6.08 -13.65
C PRO A 133 1.68 -5.56 -14.22
N ALA A 134 0.98 -4.73 -13.45
CA ALA A 134 -0.22 -4.05 -13.89
C ALA A 134 0.02 -2.55 -13.96
N GLU A 135 -0.42 -1.90 -15.03
CA GLU A 135 -0.30 -0.46 -15.21
C GLU A 135 -0.98 0.31 -14.09
N VAL A 136 -0.38 1.45 -13.74
CA VAL A 136 -0.88 2.37 -12.72
C VAL A 136 -1.13 3.73 -13.34
N HIS A 137 -2.36 4.20 -13.21
CA HIS A 137 -2.76 5.54 -13.61
C HIS A 137 -2.91 6.43 -12.37
N VAL A 138 -2.34 7.63 -12.45
CA VAL A 138 -2.61 8.69 -11.48
C VAL A 138 -3.81 9.48 -11.97
N LEU A 139 -4.88 9.47 -11.21
CA LEU A 139 -6.09 10.23 -11.49
C LEU A 139 -5.87 11.73 -11.24
N PRO A 140 -6.71 12.62 -11.79
CA PRO A 140 -6.54 14.07 -11.63
C PRO A 140 -6.53 14.56 -10.17
N ASP A 141 -7.18 13.82 -9.27
CA ASP A 141 -7.21 14.09 -7.82
C ASP A 141 -6.02 13.49 -7.04
N GLY A 142 -5.09 12.86 -7.76
CA GLY A 142 -3.93 12.18 -7.20
C GLY A 142 -4.21 10.78 -6.66
N ARG A 143 -5.42 10.23 -6.80
CA ARG A 143 -5.63 8.81 -6.49
C ARG A 143 -4.91 7.93 -7.50
N LEU A 144 -4.44 6.77 -7.05
CA LEU A 144 -3.85 5.75 -7.91
C LEU A 144 -4.92 4.73 -8.31
N GLN A 145 -4.92 4.35 -9.58
CA GLN A 145 -5.76 3.28 -10.12
C GLN A 145 -4.88 2.22 -10.78
N VAL A 146 -5.10 0.95 -10.42
CA VAL A 146 -4.37 -0.20 -10.99
C VAL A 146 -5.25 -0.90 -12.03
N HIS A 147 -4.67 -1.27 -13.17
CA HIS A 147 -5.29 -2.13 -14.18
C HIS A 147 -5.31 -3.59 -13.71
N THR A 148 -6.14 -3.90 -12.71
CA THR A 148 -6.10 -5.16 -11.95
C THR A 148 -6.30 -6.42 -12.79
N GLN A 149 -6.93 -6.31 -13.98
CA GLN A 149 -7.05 -7.44 -14.91
C GLN A 149 -5.68 -7.94 -15.40
N GLN A 150 -4.66 -7.06 -15.44
CA GLN A 150 -3.30 -7.39 -15.86
C GLN A 150 -2.51 -8.16 -14.78
N LEU A 151 -2.97 -8.21 -13.53
CA LEU A 151 -2.26 -8.90 -12.44
C LEU A 151 -2.22 -10.42 -12.57
N TRP A 152 -3.03 -10.98 -13.47
CA TRP A 152 -3.07 -12.40 -13.77
C TRP A 152 -2.24 -12.73 -15.01
N THR A 153 -1.63 -13.90 -14.98
CA THR A 153 -1.21 -14.57 -16.21
C THR A 153 -2.45 -14.96 -16.99
N THR A 154 -2.56 -14.51 -18.24
CA THR A 154 -3.38 -15.22 -19.23
C THR A 154 -2.71 -16.57 -19.46
N GLU A 155 -3.10 -17.57 -18.67
CA GLU A 155 -2.83 -18.96 -19.04
C GLU A 155 -3.67 -19.25 -20.29
N THR A 156 -3.04 -19.19 -21.46
CA THR A 156 -3.50 -19.98 -22.59
C THR A 156 -3.34 -21.44 -22.17
N ARG A 157 -4.46 -22.15 -22.14
CA ARG A 157 -4.52 -23.61 -21.94
C ARG A 157 -3.56 -24.36 -22.85
#